data_AF-A0A9Q0S8D8-F1
#
_entry.id   AF-A0A9Q0S8D8-F1
#
_cell.length_a   1.000
_cell.length_b   1.000
_cell.length_c   1.000
_cell.angle_alpha   90.00
_cell.angle_beta   90.00
_cell.angle_gamma   90.00
#
_symmetry.space_group_name_H-M   'P 1'
#
loop_
_entity.id
_entity.type
_entity.pdbx_description
1 polymer ?
#
loop_
_entity_poly.entity_id
_entity_poly.type
_entity_poly.pdbx_seq_one_letter_code
_entity_poly.pdbx_strand_id
1 'polypeptide(L)'
;MVLNIVVIVFAVMLPSFIVGLSVTGKRCGTKVCDLLQYCSNFNKHCESCEHTCEESSHNFDLNLCADQCQDYLHETKYVKISTYEEK
;
A
#
# COMPACT_ATOMS: atom_id res chain seq x y z
N MET A 1 24.07 -19.70 -32.69
CA MET A 1 23.48 -18.36 -32.96
C MET A 1 22.07 -18.25 -32.40
N VAL A 2 21.15 -19.15 -32.77
CA VAL A 2 19.75 -19.17 -32.28
C VAL A 2 19.64 -19.27 -30.75
N LEU A 3 20.49 -20.09 -30.11
CA LEU A 3 20.51 -20.24 -28.64
C LEU A 3 20.84 -18.92 -27.92
N ASN A 4 21.80 -18.15 -28.43
CA ASN A 4 22.17 -16.86 -27.84
C ASN A 4 21.05 -15.84 -27.96
N ILE A 5 20.30 -15.86 -29.07
CA ILE A 5 19.14 -14.99 -29.28
C ILE A 5 18.03 -15.33 -28.28
N VAL A 6 17.76 -16.62 -28.06
CA VAL A 6 16.74 -17.08 -27.09
C VAL A 6 17.08 -16.64 -25.67
N VAL A 7 18.36 -16.74 -25.27
CA VAL A 7 18.82 -16.30 -23.94
C VAL A 7 18.67 -14.79 -23.77
N ILE A 8 19.00 -14.00 -24.80
CA ILE A 8 18.86 -12.54 -24.76
C ILE A 8 17.39 -12.16 -24.59
N VAL A 9 16.48 -12.74 -25.38
CA VAL A 9 15.03 -12.43 -25.32
C VAL A 9 14.45 -12.72 -23.94
N PHE A 10 14.82 -13.84 -23.31
CA PHE A 10 14.39 -14.17 -21.94
C PHE A 10 14.94 -13.19 -20.90
N ALA A 11 16.17 -12.71 -21.07
CA ALA A 11 16.79 -11.76 -20.15
C ALA A 11 16.18 -10.35 -20.24
N VAL A 12 15.63 -9.94 -21.39
CA VAL A 12 14.97 -8.62 -21.53
C VAL A 12 13.55 -8.60 -21.00
N MET A 13 12.88 -9.76 -20.87
CA MET A 13 11.56 -9.86 -20.25
C MET A 13 11.67 -9.86 -18.71
N LEU A 14 12.25 -8.80 -18.15
CA LEU A 14 12.12 -8.54 -16.72
C LEU A 14 10.73 -7.97 -16.45
N PRO A 15 9.90 -8.58 -15.58
CA PRO A 15 8.63 -7.99 -15.20
C PRO A 15 8.88 -6.68 -14.44
N SER A 16 8.45 -5.57 -15.01
CA SER A 16 8.45 -4.26 -14.35
C SER A 16 7.35 -4.24 -13.29
N PHE A 17 7.69 -4.41 -12.02
CA PHE A 17 6.76 -4.15 -10.93
C PHE A 17 6.64 -2.64 -10.75
N ILE A 18 5.44 -2.09 -10.97
CA ILE A 18 5.15 -0.71 -10.60
C ILE A 18 4.94 -0.69 -9.09
N VAL A 19 5.97 -0.28 -8.35
CA VAL A 19 5.89 -0.01 -6.91
C VAL A 19 5.65 1.48 -6.76
N GLY A 20 4.41 1.87 -6.49
CA GLY A 20 4.02 3.27 -6.32
C GLY A 20 2.81 3.41 -5.40
N LEU A 21 2.77 4.52 -4.67
CA LEU A 21 1.63 4.90 -3.83
C LEU A 21 0.42 5.19 -4.72
N SER A 22 -0.62 4.35 -4.63
CA SER A 22 -1.87 4.58 -5.36
C SER A 22 -2.70 5.62 -4.63
N VAL A 23 -2.63 6.88 -5.09
CA VAL A 23 -3.45 8.00 -4.57
C VAL A 23 -4.94 7.88 -4.95
N THR A 24 -5.31 6.82 -5.68
CA THR A 24 -6.69 6.40 -5.81
C THR A 24 -6.95 5.36 -4.73
N GLY A 25 -7.92 5.62 -3.84
CA GLY A 25 -8.29 4.72 -2.76
C GLY A 25 -8.49 3.26 -3.21
N LYS A 26 -8.42 2.32 -2.28
CA LYS A 26 -8.44 0.88 -2.62
C LYS A 26 -9.83 0.42 -3.06
N ARG A 27 -9.87 -0.40 -4.14
CA ARG A 27 -11.12 -1.03 -4.58
C ARG A 27 -11.56 -2.11 -3.59
N CYS A 28 -12.81 -2.03 -3.17
CA CYS A 28 -13.46 -3.00 -2.28
C CYS A 28 -14.79 -3.44 -2.90
N GLY A 29 -14.75 -4.56 -3.64
CA GLY A 29 -15.88 -5.01 -4.44
C GLY A 29 -16.25 -4.01 -5.51
N THR A 30 -17.45 -3.43 -5.41
CA THR A 30 -17.98 -2.42 -6.36
C THR A 30 -17.72 -0.98 -5.93
N LYS A 31 -17.13 -0.76 -4.75
CA LYS A 31 -16.86 0.56 -4.18
C LYS A 31 -15.35 0.81 -4.08
N VAL A 32 -14.99 2.06 -3.84
CA VAL A 32 -13.63 2.48 -3.53
C VAL A 32 -13.63 3.01 -2.10
N CYS A 33 -12.69 2.54 -1.27
CA CYS A 33 -12.51 3.03 0.09
C CYS A 33 -11.81 4.39 0.09
N ASP A 34 -12.04 5.18 1.14
CA ASP A 34 -11.30 6.43 1.34
C ASP A 34 -9.79 6.16 1.54
N LEU A 35 -8.96 7.19 1.37
CA LEU A 35 -7.49 7.08 1.47
C LEU A 35 -6.99 6.56 2.82
N LEU A 36 -7.75 6.79 3.89
CA LEU A 36 -7.43 6.35 5.25
C LEU A 36 -8.16 5.06 5.64
N GLN A 37 -8.71 4.34 4.67
CA GLN A 37 -9.43 3.11 4.86
C GLN A 37 -8.85 1.97 4.02
N TYR A 38 -8.92 0.76 4.55
CA TYR A 38 -8.55 -0.47 3.86
C TYR A 38 -9.80 -1.29 3.54
N CYS A 39 -9.68 -2.23 2.59
CA CYS A 39 -10.75 -3.17 2.30
C CYS A 39 -10.57 -4.45 3.12
N SER A 40 -11.47 -4.68 4.08
CA SER A 40 -11.41 -5.87 4.92
C SER A 40 -11.70 -7.13 4.11
N ASN A 41 -10.78 -8.09 4.17
CA ASN A 41 -10.92 -9.34 3.45
C ASN A 41 -12.05 -10.23 3.99
N PHE A 42 -12.42 -10.03 5.26
CA PHE A 42 -13.41 -10.83 5.97
C PHE A 42 -14.84 -10.47 5.60
N ASN A 43 -15.17 -9.19 5.63
CA ASN A 43 -16.54 -8.69 5.42
C ASN A 43 -16.70 -7.89 4.12
N LYS A 44 -15.61 -7.60 3.39
CA LYS A 44 -15.60 -6.75 2.19
C LYS A 44 -16.13 -5.33 2.43
N HIS A 45 -15.93 -4.80 3.63
CA HIS A 45 -16.22 -3.42 4.00
C HIS A 45 -14.94 -2.58 4.06
N CYS A 46 -15.11 -1.27 3.88
CA CYS A 46 -14.05 -0.31 4.12
C CYS A 46 -13.92 -0.06 5.63
N GLU A 47 -12.74 -0.29 6.17
CA GLU A 47 -12.45 -0.17 7.60
C GLU A 47 -11.30 0.81 7.83
N SER A 48 -11.25 1.45 9.00
CA SER A 48 -10.22 2.46 9.31
C SER A 48 -8.82 1.83 9.41
N CYS A 49 -7.84 2.46 8.75
CA CYS A 49 -6.44 2.08 8.87
C CYS A 49 -5.87 2.35 10.28
N GLU A 50 -6.42 3.29 11.03
CA GLU A 50 -5.91 3.68 12.35
C GLU A 50 -5.83 2.50 13.31
N HIS A 51 -6.94 1.75 13.46
CA HIS A 51 -6.99 0.62 14.40
C HIS A 51 -6.11 -0.57 14.02
N THR A 52 -5.77 -0.72 12.74
CA THR A 52 -4.97 -1.86 12.23
C THR A 52 -3.49 -1.51 12.08
N CYS A 53 -3.16 -0.22 11.98
CA CYS A 53 -1.79 0.26 11.78
C CYS A 53 -1.16 0.90 13.01
N GLU A 54 -1.92 1.03 14.10
CA GLU A 54 -1.36 1.43 15.39
C GLU A 54 -0.62 0.25 16.05
N GLU A 55 0.68 0.40 16.31
CA GLU A 55 1.53 -0.65 16.91
C GLU A 55 1.08 -1.07 18.32
N SER A 56 0.35 -0.20 19.02
CA SER A 56 -0.24 -0.48 20.34
C SER A 56 -1.53 -1.31 20.26
N SER A 57 -2.14 -1.43 19.08
CA SER A 57 -3.41 -2.12 18.87
C SER A 57 -3.24 -3.63 18.90
N HIS A 58 -4.22 -4.31 19.49
CA HIS A 58 -4.31 -5.78 19.45
C HIS A 58 -4.49 -6.35 18.03
N ASN A 59 -4.91 -5.52 17.08
CA ASN A 59 -5.14 -5.90 15.69
C ASN A 59 -4.07 -5.35 14.74
N PHE A 60 -2.87 -5.05 15.25
CA PHE A 60 -1.79 -4.53 14.41
C PHE A 60 -1.40 -5.53 13.31
N ASP A 61 -1.48 -5.11 12.05
CA ASP A 61 -1.07 -5.90 10.88
C ASP A 61 -0.19 -5.07 9.95
N LEU A 62 1.13 -5.23 10.10
CA LEU A 62 2.11 -4.52 9.29
C LEU A 62 1.98 -4.79 7.78
N ASN A 63 1.63 -6.01 7.39
CA ASN A 63 1.54 -6.37 5.97
C ASN A 63 0.34 -5.68 5.33
N LEU A 64 -0.81 -5.69 6.01
CA LEU A 64 -1.99 -4.97 5.56
C LEU A 64 -1.72 -3.46 5.47
N CYS A 65 -1.03 -2.90 6.47
CA CYS A 65 -0.71 -1.49 6.49
C CYS A 65 0.22 -1.07 5.34
N ALA A 66 1.24 -1.87 5.05
CA ALA A 66 2.16 -1.64 3.95
C ALA A 66 1.46 -1.77 2.57
N ASP A 67 0.45 -2.64 2.44
CA ASP A 67 -0.25 -2.84 1.16
C ASP A 67 -1.40 -1.84 0.93
N GLN A 68 -2.15 -1.50 1.98
CA GLN A 68 -3.44 -0.80 1.86
C GLN A 68 -3.55 0.53 2.58
N CYS A 69 -2.67 0.84 3.52
CA CYS A 69 -2.76 2.03 4.38
C CYS A 69 -1.55 2.96 4.24
N GLN A 70 -0.90 2.97 3.08
CA GLN A 70 0.30 3.76 2.87
C GLN A 70 0.05 5.27 3.03
N ASP A 71 -1.13 5.78 2.66
CA ASP A 71 -1.50 7.19 2.86
C ASP A 71 -1.67 7.53 4.35
N TYR A 72 -2.33 6.66 5.13
CA TYR A 72 -2.41 6.82 6.59
C TYR A 72 -1.02 6.82 7.24
N LEU A 73 -0.13 5.91 6.82
CA LEU A 73 1.26 5.88 7.30
C LEU A 73 2.02 7.15 6.89
N HIS A 74 1.79 7.65 5.68
CA HIS A 74 2.40 8.88 5.20
C HIS A 74 1.96 10.10 6.03
N GLU A 75 0.65 10.25 6.28
CA GLU A 75 0.11 11.32 7.10
C GLU A 75 0.61 11.28 8.55
N THR A 76 0.57 10.09 9.17
CA THR A 76 0.94 9.94 10.58
C THR A 76 2.44 10.05 10.82
N LYS A 77 3.28 9.55 9.91
CA LYS A 77 4.74 9.50 10.11
C LYS A 77 5.49 10.67 9.51
N TYR A 78 4.96 11.36 8.50
CA TYR A 78 5.71 12.41 7.79
C TYR A 78 5.01 13.77 7.86
N VAL A 79 3.69 13.82 7.65
CA VAL A 79 2.95 15.09 7.72
C VAL A 79 2.88 15.61 9.16
N LYS A 80 2.58 14.75 10.15
CA LYS A 80 2.60 15.16 11.56
C LYS A 80 3.98 15.68 12.01
N ILE A 81 5.08 15.11 11.53
CA ILE A 81 6.44 15.55 11.88
C ILE A 81 6.72 16.95 11.33
N SER A 82 6.28 17.26 10.09
CA SER A 82 6.47 18.60 9.51
C SER A 82 5.81 19.75 10.28
N THR A 83 4.79 19.47 11.11
CA THR A 83 4.13 20.49 11.94
C THR A 83 4.82 20.75 13.29
N TYR A 84 5.85 19.97 13.66
CA TYR A 84 6.62 20.17 14.90
C TYR A 84 7.97 20.86 14.70
N GLU A 85 8.41 21.10 13.46
CA GLU A 85 9.66 21.84 13.19
C GLU A 85 9.46 23.34 12.94
N GLU A 86 8.24 23.86 13.11
CA GLU A 86 7.92 25.31 13.02
C GLU A 86 7.55 25.94 14.39
N LYS A 87 8.11 25.44 15.51
CA LYS A 87 7.96 26.10 16.82
C LYS A 87 9.25 26.26 17.60
#